data_AF-A0A520B9F2-F1
#
_entry.id   AF-A0A520B9F2-F1
#
_cell.length_a   1.000
_cell.length_b   1.000
_cell.length_c   1.000
_cell.angle_alpha   90.00
_cell.angle_beta   90.00
_cell.angle_gamma   90.00
#
_symmetry.space_group_name_H-M   'P 1'
#
loop_
_entity.id
_entity.type
_entity.pdbx_description
1 polymer ?
#
loop_
_entity_poly.entity_id
_entity_poly.type
_entity_poly.pdbx_seq_one_letter_code
_entity_poly.pdbx_strand_id
1 'polypeptide(L)'
;MVQVSLNVTTWSEARFTSLCGLLRVPHPTAVGVILMLSGRSRMGGLDIANRQDIWDMLPVEPKDRDTWFDALYHFGYIQKFGDEGFVVEGNARWFAISAQKRAAGRSRQAQRRARIAAGEPAAQGSYRKVRGVGLNARKARHETWKMYVDEFQARYHMQPPRNAAVNTELADFVARMGHNDAPSVIRFYVRNHSLEYIHDMHSMRLLMRDAEALKAQWQRGEVAGARQALSAQATPRSMRQGSLWAT
;
A
#
# COMPACT_ATOMS: atom_id res chain seq x y z
N MET A 1 27.89 -12.69 13.24
CA MET A 1 26.71 -13.49 12.81
C MET A 1 26.19 -14.21 14.05
N VAL A 2 25.10 -13.73 14.64
CA VAL A 2 24.45 -14.41 15.77
C VAL A 2 23.26 -15.16 15.18
N GLN A 3 23.35 -16.49 15.19
CA GLN A 3 22.35 -17.39 14.66
C GLN A 3 21.11 -17.35 15.57
N VAL A 4 20.05 -16.69 15.12
CA VAL A 4 18.75 -16.72 15.79
C VAL A 4 18.04 -17.99 15.36
N SER A 5 18.17 -19.05 16.15
CA SER A 5 17.41 -20.29 15.96
C SER A 5 15.95 -20.05 16.31
N LEU A 6 15.11 -19.94 15.27
CA LEU A 6 13.65 -19.92 15.39
C LEU A 6 13.16 -21.35 15.69
N ASN A 7 13.28 -21.80 16.94
CA ASN A 7 12.65 -23.06 17.38
C ASN A 7 11.15 -22.83 17.56
N VAL A 8 10.35 -23.26 16.58
CA VAL A 8 8.88 -23.34 16.66
C VAL A 8 8.43 -24.72 17.22
N THR A 9 9.37 -25.57 17.67
CA THR A 9 9.06 -26.97 17.99
C THR A 9 9.88 -27.53 19.16
N THR A 10 9.94 -26.82 20.29
CA THR A 10 10.41 -27.44 21.55
C THR A 10 9.63 -26.83 22.72
N TRP A 11 8.43 -27.34 22.95
CA TRP A 11 7.89 -27.34 24.31
C TRP A 11 8.89 -28.20 25.08
N SER A 12 9.63 -27.66 26.05
CA SER A 12 10.55 -28.55 26.78
C SER A 12 9.68 -29.57 27.49
N GLU A 13 9.75 -30.83 27.06
CA GLU A 13 8.99 -31.97 27.60
C GLU A 13 9.04 -32.01 29.13
N ALA A 14 10.17 -31.58 29.70
CA ALA A 14 10.38 -31.36 31.13
C ALA A 14 9.37 -30.39 31.77
N ARG A 15 9.16 -29.19 31.22
CA ARG A 15 8.18 -28.20 31.74
C ARG A 15 6.76 -28.74 31.71
N PHE A 16 6.39 -29.38 30.62
CA PHE A 16 5.05 -29.93 30.46
C PHE A 16 4.81 -31.11 31.41
N THR A 17 5.82 -31.97 31.58
CA THR A 17 5.78 -33.09 32.54
C THR A 17 5.68 -32.57 33.98
N SER A 18 6.44 -31.52 34.33
CA SER A 18 6.36 -30.88 35.65
C SER A 18 5.00 -30.22 35.90
N LEU A 19 4.39 -29.59 34.88
CA LEU A 19 3.03 -29.05 34.97
C LEU A 19 2.01 -30.15 35.29
N CYS A 20 2.05 -31.26 34.54
CA CYS A 20 1.14 -32.39 34.77
C CYS A 20 1.33 -33.01 36.15
N GLY A 21 2.58 -33.13 36.61
CA GLY A 21 2.91 -33.62 37.95
C GLY A 21 2.36 -32.72 39.07
N LEU A 22 2.50 -31.39 38.91
CA LEU A 22 1.99 -30.42 39.89
C LEU A 22 0.45 -30.45 39.97
N LEU A 23 -0.21 -30.47 38.82
CA LEU A 23 -1.66 -30.47 38.72
C LEU A 23 -2.30 -31.84 38.95
N ARG A 24 -1.48 -32.90 39.00
CA ARG A 24 -1.91 -34.31 39.10
C ARG A 24 -2.92 -34.70 38.01
N VAL A 25 -2.76 -34.16 36.80
CA VAL A 25 -3.64 -34.42 35.67
C VAL A 25 -2.95 -35.24 34.57
N PRO A 26 -3.71 -36.05 33.82
CA PRO A 26 -3.19 -36.74 32.64
C PRO A 26 -2.70 -35.77 31.57
N HIS A 27 -1.67 -36.19 30.84
CA HIS A 27 -1.07 -35.44 29.72
C HIS A 27 -2.12 -34.91 28.71
N PRO A 28 -3.13 -35.69 28.26
CA PRO A 28 -4.13 -35.20 27.32
C PRO A 28 -4.99 -34.06 27.86
N THR A 29 -5.32 -34.09 29.16
CA THR A 29 -6.12 -33.07 29.82
C THR A 29 -5.37 -31.74 29.87
N ALA A 30 -4.10 -31.76 30.28
CA ALA A 30 -3.25 -30.57 30.29
C ALA A 30 -3.04 -29.98 28.90
N VAL A 31 -2.81 -30.82 27.88
CA VAL A 31 -2.75 -30.36 26.49
C VAL A 31 -4.05 -29.68 26.07
N GLY A 32 -5.21 -30.30 26.36
CA GLY A 32 -6.53 -29.76 26.02
C GLY A 32 -6.78 -28.39 26.63
N VAL A 33 -6.46 -28.22 27.92
CA VAL A 33 -6.61 -26.94 28.63
C VAL A 33 -5.71 -25.86 28.01
N ILE A 34 -4.43 -26.17 27.74
CA ILE A 34 -3.48 -25.21 27.15
C ILE A 34 -3.90 -24.80 25.73
N LEU A 35 -4.38 -25.76 24.93
CA LEU A 35 -4.87 -25.49 23.57
C LEU A 35 -6.14 -24.63 23.58
N MET A 36 -7.09 -24.93 24.46
CA MET A 36 -8.33 -24.16 24.60
C MET A 36 -8.05 -22.74 25.07
N LEU A 37 -7.17 -22.56 26.07
CA LEU A 37 -6.74 -21.25 26.54
C LEU A 37 -6.08 -20.44 25.42
N SER A 38 -5.17 -21.06 24.67
CA SER A 38 -4.49 -20.43 23.54
C SER A 38 -5.45 -20.08 22.41
N GLY A 39 -6.41 -20.96 22.11
CA GLY A 39 -7.42 -20.75 21.07
C GLY A 39 -8.41 -19.64 21.42
N ARG A 40 -8.93 -19.63 22.65
CA ARG A 40 -9.86 -18.60 23.14
C ARG A 40 -9.21 -17.23 23.24
N SER A 41 -7.95 -17.16 23.70
CA SER A 41 -7.19 -15.91 23.68
C SER A 41 -7.04 -15.35 22.26
N ARG A 42 -6.79 -16.21 21.25
CA ARG A 42 -6.70 -15.78 19.84
C ARG A 42 -8.04 -15.34 19.25
N MET A 43 -9.13 -16.06 19.52
CA MET A 43 -10.44 -15.74 18.97
C MET A 43 -11.09 -14.52 19.62
N GLY A 44 -10.81 -14.28 20.91
CA GLY A 44 -11.33 -13.13 21.64
C GLY A 44 -10.61 -11.81 21.35
N GLY A 45 -9.48 -11.83 20.61
CA GLY A 45 -8.64 -10.63 20.42
C GLY A 45 -8.11 -10.06 21.73
N LEU A 46 -8.05 -10.90 22.79
CA LEU A 46 -7.61 -10.50 24.11
C LEU A 46 -6.09 -10.60 24.17
N ASP A 47 -5.50 -9.50 23.73
CA ASP A 47 -4.06 -9.25 23.65
C ASP A 47 -3.41 -9.20 25.03
N ILE A 48 -4.14 -8.67 26.00
CA ILE A 48 -3.80 -8.61 27.43
C ILE A 48 -5.08 -8.97 28.17
N ALA A 49 -5.05 -10.05 28.91
CA ALA A 49 -6.19 -10.56 29.67
C ALA A 49 -5.99 -10.24 31.15
N ASN A 50 -7.02 -9.71 31.80
CA ASN A 50 -6.99 -9.63 33.25
C ASN A 50 -7.13 -11.06 33.85
N ARG A 51 -6.98 -11.20 35.17
CA ARG A 51 -7.08 -12.52 35.83
C ARG A 51 -8.46 -13.18 35.63
N GLN A 52 -9.53 -12.39 35.67
CA GLN A 52 -10.90 -12.86 35.49
C GLN A 52 -11.13 -13.39 34.06
N ASP A 53 -10.61 -12.70 33.05
CA ASP A 53 -10.70 -13.12 31.65
C ASP A 53 -10.02 -14.48 31.44
N ILE A 54 -8.87 -14.72 32.10
CA ILE A 54 -8.18 -16.01 32.05
C ILE A 54 -9.00 -17.10 32.73
N TRP A 55 -9.59 -16.82 33.89
CA TRP A 55 -10.49 -17.75 34.58
C TRP A 55 -11.68 -18.17 33.73
N ASP A 56 -12.26 -17.24 32.99
CA ASP A 56 -13.41 -17.52 32.12
C ASP A 56 -13.01 -18.29 30.85
N MET A 57 -11.74 -18.15 30.42
CA MET A 57 -11.20 -18.95 29.32
C MET A 57 -10.85 -20.37 29.72
N LEU A 58 -10.46 -20.61 30.97
CA LEU A 58 -10.03 -21.92 31.45
C LEU A 58 -11.20 -22.92 31.50
N PRO A 59 -11.13 -24.05 30.76
CA PRO A 59 -12.16 -25.09 30.78
C PRO A 59 -11.95 -26.04 31.98
N VAL A 60 -11.87 -25.48 33.20
CA VAL A 60 -11.73 -26.24 34.45
C VAL A 60 -12.78 -25.79 35.46
N GLU A 61 -13.03 -26.62 36.48
CA GLU A 61 -13.99 -26.28 37.54
C GLU A 61 -13.56 -25.00 38.28
N PRO A 62 -14.52 -24.16 38.72
CA PRO A 62 -14.21 -22.88 39.39
C PRO A 62 -13.24 -22.99 40.56
N LYS A 63 -13.34 -24.08 41.35
CA LYS A 63 -12.48 -24.36 42.51
C LYS A 63 -11.01 -24.59 42.14
N ASP A 64 -10.73 -25.01 40.90
CA ASP A 64 -9.40 -25.37 40.45
C ASP A 64 -8.73 -24.23 39.64
N ARG A 65 -9.45 -23.16 39.34
CA ARG A 65 -8.99 -22.07 38.47
C ARG A 65 -7.74 -21.37 39.00
N ASP A 66 -7.65 -21.14 40.30
CA ASP A 66 -6.46 -20.54 40.93
C ASP A 66 -5.24 -21.46 40.80
N THR A 67 -5.41 -22.74 41.10
CA THR A 67 -4.34 -23.75 40.98
C THR A 67 -3.83 -23.85 39.55
N TRP A 68 -4.73 -23.85 38.57
CA TRP A 68 -4.37 -23.85 37.16
C TRP A 68 -3.70 -22.55 36.73
N PHE A 69 -4.22 -21.41 37.18
CA PHE A 69 -3.64 -20.10 36.89
C PHE A 69 -2.20 -20.01 37.39
N ASP A 70 -1.98 -20.36 38.66
CA ASP A 70 -0.67 -20.29 39.29
C ASP A 70 0.32 -21.27 38.66
N ALA A 71 -0.13 -22.49 38.31
CA ALA A 71 0.70 -23.46 37.61
C ALA A 71 1.08 -22.98 36.21
N LEU A 72 0.12 -22.46 35.43
CA LEU A 72 0.38 -21.93 34.09
C LEU A 72 1.29 -20.70 34.14
N TYR A 73 1.15 -19.86 35.17
CA TYR A 73 2.04 -18.73 35.41
C TYR A 73 3.46 -19.19 35.79
N HIS A 74 3.57 -20.12 36.74
CA HIS A 74 4.84 -20.65 37.23
C HIS A 74 5.67 -21.32 36.13
N PHE A 75 5.02 -22.11 35.25
CA PHE A 75 5.69 -22.78 34.15
C PHE A 75 5.83 -21.94 32.87
N GLY A 76 5.37 -20.68 32.91
CA GLY A 76 5.60 -19.68 31.86
C GLY A 76 4.61 -19.68 30.69
N TYR A 77 3.55 -20.49 30.77
CA TYR A 77 2.44 -20.52 29.80
C TYR A 77 1.60 -19.24 29.84
N ILE A 78 1.61 -18.55 30.98
CA ILE A 78 1.02 -17.23 31.18
C ILE A 78 2.09 -16.34 31.81
N GLN A 79 2.21 -15.09 31.34
CA GLN A 79 3.22 -14.14 31.81
C GLN A 79 2.58 -12.80 32.14
N LYS A 80 3.02 -12.15 33.21
CA LYS A 80 2.55 -10.82 33.58
C LYS A 80 3.14 -9.77 32.63
N PHE A 81 2.31 -8.87 32.10
CA PHE A 81 2.71 -7.78 31.21
C PHE A 81 2.42 -6.43 31.86
N GLY A 82 3.46 -5.83 32.46
CA GLY A 82 3.33 -4.58 33.21
C GLY A 82 2.27 -4.67 34.31
N ASP A 83 1.49 -3.60 34.47
CA ASP A 83 0.32 -3.54 35.34
C ASP A 83 -1.01 -3.78 34.59
N GLU A 84 -0.93 -4.02 33.28
CA GLU A 84 -2.09 -4.09 32.37
C GLU A 84 -2.76 -5.46 32.37
N GLY A 85 -2.05 -6.54 32.75
CA GLY A 85 -2.61 -7.88 32.89
C GLY A 85 -1.64 -9.00 32.57
N PHE A 86 -2.15 -10.07 31.99
CA PHE A 86 -1.45 -11.31 31.71
C PHE A 86 -1.52 -11.68 30.21
N VAL A 87 -0.48 -12.34 29.71
CA VAL A 87 -0.31 -12.74 28.31
C VAL A 87 -0.07 -14.24 28.25
N VAL A 88 -0.79 -14.92 27.35
CA VAL A 88 -0.60 -16.36 27.09
C VAL A 88 0.57 -16.55 26.12
N GLU A 89 1.50 -17.47 26.40
CA GLU A 89 2.79 -17.64 25.70
C GLU A 89 2.65 -17.83 24.17
N GLY A 90 1.54 -18.43 23.72
CA GLY A 90 1.19 -18.53 22.29
C GLY A 90 0.93 -17.18 21.59
N ASN A 91 0.82 -16.09 22.35
CA ASN A 91 0.60 -14.71 21.92
C ASN A 91 1.85 -13.83 22.12
N ALA A 92 2.74 -14.20 23.06
CA ALA A 92 3.92 -13.42 23.45
C ALA A 92 4.89 -13.13 22.29
N ARG A 93 5.07 -14.09 21.36
CA ARG A 93 5.96 -13.91 20.18
C ARG A 93 5.42 -12.88 19.18
N TRP A 94 4.10 -12.82 18.98
CA TRP A 94 3.48 -11.81 18.12
C TRP A 94 3.56 -10.41 18.74
N PHE A 95 3.42 -10.33 20.08
CA PHE A 95 3.61 -9.07 20.82
C PHE A 95 5.05 -8.62 20.95
N ALA A 96 6.03 -9.51 21.12
CA ALA A 96 7.45 -9.12 21.13
C ALA A 96 7.84 -8.46 19.79
N ILE A 97 7.38 -9.03 18.67
CA ILE A 97 7.58 -8.45 17.33
C ILE A 97 6.85 -7.11 17.18
N SER A 98 5.61 -7.01 17.67
CA SER A 98 4.80 -5.78 17.57
C SER A 98 5.30 -4.66 18.51
N ALA A 99 5.72 -5.00 19.72
CA ALA A 99 6.33 -4.10 20.70
C ALA A 99 7.70 -3.60 20.21
N GLN A 100 8.53 -4.48 19.64
CA GLN A 100 9.80 -4.10 19.02
C GLN A 100 9.58 -3.17 17.82
N LYS A 101 8.57 -3.45 16.96
CA LYS A 101 8.18 -2.55 15.86
C LYS A 101 7.66 -1.20 16.33
N ARG A 102 6.83 -1.15 17.40
CA ARG A 102 6.31 0.09 17.99
C ARG A 102 7.39 0.89 18.73
N ALA A 103 8.31 0.24 19.43
CA ALA A 103 9.46 0.89 20.06
C ALA A 103 10.41 1.48 19.00
N ALA A 104 10.69 0.74 17.92
CA ALA A 104 11.46 1.23 16.78
C ALA A 104 10.75 2.36 16.00
N GLY A 105 9.42 2.35 15.93
CA GLY A 105 8.63 3.43 15.33
C GLY A 105 8.66 4.71 16.19
N ARG A 106 8.47 4.57 17.51
CA ARG A 106 8.52 5.68 18.48
C ARG A 106 9.91 6.31 18.57
N SER A 107 10.98 5.50 18.53
CA SER A 107 12.36 6.01 18.52
C SER A 107 12.70 6.75 17.23
N ARG A 108 12.25 6.27 16.06
CA ARG A 108 12.41 6.99 14.78
C ARG A 108 11.63 8.31 14.74
N GLN A 109 10.41 8.33 15.29
CA GLN A 109 9.60 9.53 15.36
C GLN A 109 10.17 10.55 16.35
N ALA A 110 10.65 10.09 17.52
CA ALA A 110 11.33 10.93 18.50
C ALA A 110 12.66 11.49 17.94
N GLN A 111 13.48 10.66 17.28
CA GLN A 111 14.69 11.10 16.60
C GLN A 111 14.38 12.11 15.48
N ARG A 112 13.32 11.89 14.69
CA ARG A 112 12.89 12.83 13.66
C ARG A 112 12.43 14.16 14.24
N ARG A 113 11.67 14.15 15.35
CA ARG A 113 11.25 15.36 16.06
C ARG A 113 12.43 16.09 16.69
N ALA A 114 13.38 15.37 17.28
CA ALA A 114 14.60 15.92 17.85
C ALA A 114 15.50 16.57 16.78
N ARG A 115 15.67 15.94 15.60
CA ARG A 115 16.40 16.53 14.47
C ARG A 115 15.75 17.80 13.92
N ILE A 116 14.42 17.80 13.82
CA ILE A 116 13.66 19.00 13.41
C ILE A 116 13.81 20.12 14.45
N ALA A 117 13.72 19.78 15.74
CA ALA A 117 13.89 20.73 16.84
C ALA A 117 15.33 21.26 16.96
N ALA A 118 16.32 20.44 16.63
CA ALA A 118 17.74 20.81 16.63
C ALA A 118 18.19 21.59 15.38
N GLY A 119 17.28 21.88 14.44
CA GLY A 119 17.60 22.62 13.22
C GLY A 119 18.59 21.93 12.28
N GLU A 120 18.86 20.63 12.49
CA GLU A 120 19.77 19.88 11.64
C GLU A 120 19.22 19.80 10.20
N PRO A 121 19.93 20.31 9.18
CA PRO A 121 19.47 20.21 7.81
C PRO A 121 19.45 18.73 7.40
N ALA A 122 18.25 18.22 7.14
CA ALA A 122 18.05 16.86 6.65
C ALA A 122 18.94 16.63 5.41
N ALA A 123 19.87 15.67 5.50
CA ALA A 123 20.84 15.30 4.47
C ALA A 123 20.31 15.55 3.03
N GLN A 124 20.74 16.68 2.47
CA GLN A 124 20.08 17.31 1.32
C GLN A 124 20.31 16.59 -0.02
N GLY A 125 21.31 15.70 -0.08
CA GLY A 125 21.81 15.12 -1.34
C GLY A 125 20.98 13.99 -1.93
N SER A 126 20.42 13.08 -1.12
CA SER A 126 19.74 11.87 -1.63
C SER A 126 18.21 11.97 -1.58
N TYR A 127 17.64 12.62 -0.57
CA TYR A 127 16.20 12.77 -0.40
C TYR A 127 15.55 13.71 -1.43
N ARG A 128 16.26 14.77 -1.87
CA ARG A 128 15.73 15.75 -2.83
C ARG A 128 15.49 15.13 -4.21
N LYS A 129 16.38 14.22 -4.65
CA LYS A 129 16.28 13.53 -5.94
C LYS A 129 15.12 12.54 -5.97
N VAL A 130 14.99 11.68 -4.95
CA VAL A 130 13.89 10.68 -4.86
C VAL A 130 12.54 11.36 -4.64
N ARG A 131 12.47 12.42 -3.82
CA ARG A 131 11.23 13.21 -3.63
C ARG A 131 10.82 13.95 -4.90
N GLY A 132 11.77 14.49 -5.68
CA GLY A 132 11.50 15.17 -6.94
C GLY A 132 10.87 14.24 -7.99
N VAL A 133 11.39 13.03 -8.15
CA VAL A 133 10.84 12.02 -9.08
C VAL A 133 9.41 11.64 -8.69
N GLY A 134 9.16 11.38 -7.40
CA GLY A 134 7.81 11.05 -6.91
C GLY A 134 6.81 12.21 -6.92
N LEU A 135 7.28 13.46 -6.87
CA LEU A 135 6.43 14.64 -7.04
C LEU A 135 6.04 14.83 -8.51
N ASN A 136 6.99 14.67 -9.43
CA ASN A 136 6.73 14.78 -10.88
C ASN A 136 5.73 13.71 -11.34
N ALA A 137 5.88 12.47 -10.87
CA ALA A 137 4.93 11.40 -11.18
C ALA A 137 3.53 11.67 -10.64
N ARG A 138 3.40 12.24 -9.43
CA ARG A 138 2.10 12.61 -8.86
C ARG A 138 1.45 13.76 -9.62
N LYS A 139 2.24 14.79 -9.97
CA LYS A 139 1.77 15.94 -10.75
C LYS A 139 1.28 15.50 -12.12
N ALA A 140 2.09 14.69 -12.82
CA ALA A 140 1.74 14.13 -14.12
C ALA A 140 0.43 13.32 -14.05
N ARG A 141 0.28 12.40 -13.08
CA ARG A 141 -0.99 11.67 -12.90
C ARG A 141 -2.19 12.57 -12.68
N HIS A 142 -2.02 13.63 -11.88
CA HIS A 142 -3.09 14.58 -11.62
C HIS A 142 -3.47 15.36 -12.89
N GLU A 143 -2.48 15.87 -13.63
CA GLU A 143 -2.68 16.57 -14.90
C GLU A 143 -3.31 15.65 -15.95
N THR A 144 -2.84 14.41 -16.09
CA THR A 144 -3.40 13.41 -17.01
C THR A 144 -4.87 13.09 -16.67
N TRP A 145 -5.19 12.86 -15.38
CA TRP A 145 -6.58 12.62 -14.98
C TRP A 145 -7.48 13.83 -15.26
N LYS A 146 -6.99 15.04 -14.99
CA LYS A 146 -7.73 16.26 -15.27
C LYS A 146 -8.05 16.40 -16.76
N MET A 147 -7.06 16.23 -17.63
CA MET A 147 -7.28 16.29 -19.09
C MET A 147 -8.26 15.24 -19.58
N TYR A 148 -8.20 14.02 -19.02
CA TYR A 148 -9.17 12.97 -19.34
C TYR A 148 -10.59 13.37 -18.95
N VAL A 149 -10.80 13.85 -17.71
CA VAL A 149 -12.11 14.29 -17.23
C VAL A 149 -12.64 15.45 -18.06
N ASP A 150 -11.82 16.47 -18.33
CA ASP A 150 -12.22 17.67 -19.08
C ASP A 150 -12.71 17.29 -20.49
N GLU A 151 -11.99 16.44 -21.21
CA GLU A 151 -12.36 16.00 -22.57
C GLU A 151 -13.53 15.00 -22.56
N PHE A 152 -13.58 14.12 -21.55
CA PHE A 152 -14.69 13.17 -21.40
C PHE A 152 -15.99 13.91 -21.12
N GLN A 153 -15.95 14.91 -20.24
CA GLN A 153 -17.10 15.76 -19.94
C GLN A 153 -17.50 16.61 -21.14
N ALA A 154 -16.55 17.14 -21.90
CA ALA A 154 -16.85 17.88 -23.13
C ALA A 154 -17.60 17.01 -24.16
N ARG A 155 -17.24 15.72 -24.25
CA ARG A 155 -17.81 14.78 -25.22
C ARG A 155 -19.13 14.14 -24.78
N TYR A 156 -19.18 13.68 -23.53
CA TYR A 156 -20.28 12.85 -23.00
C TYR A 156 -21.17 13.60 -22.02
N HIS A 157 -20.85 14.85 -21.69
CA HIS A 157 -21.56 15.68 -20.71
C HIS A 157 -21.69 15.03 -19.33
N MET A 158 -20.79 14.09 -19.01
CA MET A 158 -20.76 13.32 -17.77
C MET A 158 -19.32 13.21 -17.26
N GLN A 159 -19.14 13.02 -15.96
CA GLN A 159 -17.82 12.71 -15.41
C GLN A 159 -17.53 11.21 -15.48
N PRO A 160 -16.30 10.80 -15.84
CA PRO A 160 -15.94 9.39 -15.88
C PRO A 160 -15.87 8.81 -14.44
N PRO A 161 -16.28 7.54 -14.24
CA PRO A 161 -16.23 6.91 -12.93
C PRO A 161 -14.79 6.71 -12.47
N ARG A 162 -14.47 7.13 -11.24
CA ARG A 162 -13.16 6.94 -10.63
C ARG A 162 -13.20 5.85 -9.56
N ASN A 163 -12.46 4.77 -9.78
CA ASN A 163 -12.35 3.66 -8.84
C ASN A 163 -10.88 3.25 -8.62
N ALA A 164 -10.65 2.25 -7.76
CA ALA A 164 -9.31 1.77 -7.45
C ALA A 164 -8.57 1.23 -8.68
N ALA A 165 -9.25 0.50 -9.57
CA ALA A 165 -8.66 -0.04 -10.80
C ALA A 165 -8.18 1.07 -11.75
N VAL A 166 -9.03 2.07 -12.00
CA VAL A 166 -8.71 3.24 -12.85
C VAL A 166 -7.51 4.02 -12.30
N ASN A 167 -7.37 4.13 -10.97
CA ASN A 167 -6.20 4.78 -10.37
C ASN A 167 -4.90 4.00 -10.62
N THR A 168 -4.96 2.67 -10.60
CA THR A 168 -3.82 1.80 -10.92
C THR A 168 -3.48 1.91 -12.41
N GLU A 169 -4.47 1.75 -13.29
CA GLU A 169 -4.29 1.86 -14.74
C GLU A 169 -3.71 3.23 -15.15
N LEU A 170 -4.20 4.31 -14.54
CA LEU A 170 -3.65 5.65 -14.76
C LEU A 170 -2.19 5.77 -14.30
N ALA A 171 -1.83 5.14 -13.19
CA ALA A 171 -0.46 5.15 -12.70
C ALA A 171 0.49 4.41 -13.65
N ASP A 172 0.06 3.25 -14.14
CA ASP A 172 0.80 2.44 -15.10
C ASP A 172 0.89 3.15 -16.47
N PHE A 173 -0.19 3.80 -16.90
CA PHE A 173 -0.21 4.61 -18.12
C PHE A 173 0.83 5.73 -18.08
N VAL A 174 0.86 6.52 -17.00
CA VAL A 174 1.83 7.62 -16.84
C VAL A 174 3.27 7.09 -16.76
N ALA A 175 3.47 5.93 -16.13
CA ALA A 175 4.77 5.27 -16.09
C ALA A 175 5.23 4.81 -17.49
N ARG A 176 4.32 4.27 -18.32
CA ARG A 176 4.60 3.82 -19.69
C ARG A 176 4.82 4.97 -20.67
N MET A 177 4.00 6.01 -20.61
CA MET A 177 4.04 7.11 -21.58
C MET A 177 5.09 8.17 -21.25
N GLY A 178 5.46 8.31 -19.97
CA GLY A 178 6.30 9.39 -19.47
C GLY A 178 5.49 10.60 -19.01
N HIS A 179 6.06 11.37 -18.09
CA HIS A 179 5.35 12.46 -17.39
C HIS A 179 4.85 13.58 -18.30
N ASN A 180 5.57 13.88 -19.39
CA ASN A 180 5.25 15.01 -20.27
C ASN A 180 4.19 14.65 -21.33
N ASP A 181 4.26 13.43 -21.87
CA ASP A 181 3.43 13.03 -23.01
C ASP A 181 2.06 12.52 -22.55
N ALA A 182 1.96 11.93 -21.36
CA ALA A 182 0.75 11.27 -20.88
C ALA A 182 -0.52 12.17 -20.93
N PRO A 183 -0.51 13.44 -20.47
CA PRO A 183 -1.69 14.31 -20.56
C PRO A 183 -2.14 14.59 -22.00
N SER A 184 -1.20 14.72 -22.94
CA SER A 184 -1.53 14.99 -24.35
C SER A 184 -2.07 13.76 -25.05
N VAL A 185 -1.48 12.59 -24.79
CA VAL A 185 -1.91 11.30 -25.38
C VAL A 185 -3.32 10.94 -24.92
N ILE A 186 -3.64 11.09 -23.62
CA ILE A 186 -4.98 10.76 -23.13
C ILE A 186 -6.06 11.70 -23.70
N ARG A 187 -5.73 12.98 -23.90
CA ARG A 187 -6.59 13.94 -24.57
C ARG A 187 -6.84 13.56 -26.03
N PHE A 188 -5.78 13.18 -26.74
CA PHE A 188 -5.89 12.69 -28.12
C PHE A 188 -6.78 11.44 -28.20
N TYR A 189 -6.62 10.51 -27.26
CA TYR A 189 -7.46 9.32 -27.17
C TYR A 189 -8.95 9.66 -27.04
N VAL A 190 -9.34 10.51 -26.09
CA VAL A 190 -10.76 10.88 -25.88
C VAL A 190 -11.33 11.63 -27.07
N ARG A 191 -10.50 12.33 -27.85
CA ARG A 191 -10.91 13.03 -29.08
C ARG A 191 -11.03 12.13 -30.29
N ASN A 192 -10.39 10.97 -30.28
CA ASN A 192 -10.41 10.06 -31.41
C ASN A 192 -11.85 9.60 -31.72
N HIS A 193 -12.22 9.59 -33.00
CA HIS A 193 -13.56 9.24 -33.47
C HIS A 193 -13.69 7.76 -33.88
N SER A 194 -12.69 6.94 -33.56
CA SER A 194 -12.76 5.49 -33.81
C SER A 194 -14.00 4.88 -33.15
N LEU A 195 -14.79 4.15 -33.92
CA LEU A 195 -16.04 3.52 -33.45
C LEU A 195 -15.80 2.58 -32.27
N GLU A 196 -14.64 1.91 -32.22
CA GLU A 196 -14.28 1.02 -31.10
C GLU A 196 -14.17 1.79 -29.78
N TYR A 197 -13.55 2.97 -29.80
CA TYR A 197 -13.39 3.80 -28.60
C TYR A 197 -14.71 4.45 -28.19
N ILE A 198 -15.55 4.83 -29.15
CA ILE A 198 -16.88 5.38 -28.87
C ILE A 198 -17.79 4.32 -28.25
N HIS A 199 -17.78 3.09 -28.79
CA HIS A 199 -18.62 1.99 -28.31
C HIS A 199 -18.34 1.62 -26.85
N ASP A 200 -17.06 1.63 -26.45
CA ASP A 200 -16.64 1.39 -25.06
C ASP A 200 -16.53 2.69 -24.23
N MET A 201 -17.12 3.79 -24.71
CA MET A 201 -17.18 5.10 -24.04
C MET A 201 -15.81 5.61 -23.59
N HIS A 202 -14.74 5.35 -24.35
CA HIS A 202 -13.36 5.73 -24.03
C HIS A 202 -12.87 5.20 -22.67
N SER A 203 -13.06 3.91 -22.40
CA SER A 203 -12.58 3.28 -21.16
C SER A 203 -11.04 3.30 -21.02
N MET A 204 -10.57 3.41 -19.78
CA MET A 204 -9.13 3.43 -19.47
C MET A 204 -8.42 2.12 -19.84
N ARG A 205 -9.15 0.99 -19.78
CA ARG A 205 -8.62 -0.33 -20.18
C ARG A 205 -8.28 -0.37 -21.67
N LEU A 206 -9.12 0.22 -22.51
CA LEU A 206 -8.93 0.26 -23.96
C LEU A 206 -7.79 1.22 -24.34
N LEU A 207 -7.67 2.36 -23.64
CA LEU A 207 -6.48 3.22 -23.71
C LEU A 207 -5.19 2.44 -23.42
N MET A 208 -5.19 1.63 -22.36
CA MET A 208 -4.01 0.87 -21.93
C MET A 208 -3.59 -0.20 -22.93
N ARG A 209 -4.55 -0.82 -23.62
CA ARG A 209 -4.29 -1.79 -24.70
C ARG A 209 -3.51 -1.14 -25.84
N ASP A 210 -3.94 0.03 -26.30
CA ASP A 210 -3.41 0.68 -27.50
C ASP A 210 -2.43 1.83 -27.20
N ALA A 211 -1.93 1.92 -25.97
CA ALA A 211 -1.22 3.09 -25.47
C ALA A 211 -0.02 3.52 -26.35
N GLU A 212 0.80 2.57 -26.80
CA GLU A 212 1.96 2.82 -27.66
C GLU A 212 1.56 3.25 -29.07
N ALA A 213 0.50 2.63 -29.61
CA ALA A 213 -0.04 2.98 -30.92
C ALA A 213 -0.64 4.40 -30.92
N LEU A 214 -1.40 4.75 -29.87
CA LEU A 214 -1.98 6.08 -29.67
C LEU A 214 -0.90 7.14 -29.49
N LYS A 215 0.18 6.84 -28.75
CA LYS A 215 1.33 7.74 -28.63
C LYS A 215 1.99 8.00 -29.99
N ALA A 216 2.23 6.95 -30.78
CA ALA A 216 2.82 7.09 -32.10
C ALA A 216 1.91 7.89 -33.05
N GLN A 217 0.59 7.67 -33.00
CA GLN A 217 -0.39 8.42 -33.79
C GLN A 217 -0.41 9.91 -33.42
N TRP A 218 -0.42 10.23 -32.12
CA TRP A 218 -0.35 11.60 -31.63
C TRP A 218 0.93 12.30 -32.09
N GLN A 219 2.10 11.68 -31.90
CA GLN A 219 3.37 12.24 -32.34
C GLN A 219 3.42 12.48 -33.85
N ARG A 220 2.90 11.54 -34.66
CA ARG A 220 2.78 11.74 -36.11
C ARG A 220 1.84 12.90 -36.47
N GLY A 221 0.74 13.05 -35.75
CA GLY A 221 -0.21 14.16 -35.92
C GLY A 221 0.43 15.53 -35.62
N GLU A 222 1.24 15.62 -34.56
CA GLU A 222 1.98 16.84 -34.24
C GLU A 222 3.02 17.19 -35.31
N VAL A 223 3.79 16.20 -35.80
CA VAL A 223 4.78 16.41 -36.86
C VAL A 223 4.11 16.83 -38.17
N ALA A 224 2.97 16.24 -38.52
CA ALA A 224 2.19 16.63 -39.69
C ALA A 224 1.65 18.07 -39.57
N GLY A 225 1.10 18.43 -38.41
CA GLY A 225 0.64 19.80 -38.13
C GLY A 225 1.77 20.83 -38.17
N ALA A 226 2.94 20.51 -37.61
CA ALA A 226 4.12 21.39 -37.65
C ALA A 226 4.62 21.62 -39.09
N ARG A 227 4.64 20.58 -39.92
CA ARG A 227 4.99 20.69 -41.35
C ARG A 227 4.00 21.54 -42.12
N GLN A 228 2.71 21.38 -41.86
CA GLN A 228 1.66 22.19 -42.49
C GLN A 228 1.73 23.68 -42.08
N ALA A 229 2.04 23.95 -40.81
CA ALA A 229 2.25 25.30 -40.31
C ALA A 229 3.48 25.97 -40.94
N LEU A 230 4.58 25.24 -41.15
CA LEU A 230 5.73 25.73 -41.90
C LEU A 230 5.40 25.99 -43.37
N SER A 231 4.68 25.09 -44.04
CA SER A 231 4.32 25.29 -45.45
C SER A 231 3.33 26.44 -45.64
N ALA A 232 2.42 26.67 -44.69
CA ALA A 232 1.50 27.82 -44.71
C ALA A 232 2.23 29.16 -44.46
N GLN A 233 3.27 29.18 -43.62
CA GLN A 233 4.15 30.34 -43.46
C GLN A 233 5.06 30.57 -44.67
N ALA A 234 5.44 29.50 -45.37
CA ALA A 234 6.22 29.56 -46.60
C ALA A 234 5.39 29.86 -47.86
N THR A 235 4.13 30.32 -47.72
CA THR A 235 3.33 30.75 -48.86
C THR A 235 4.10 31.87 -49.60
N PRO A 236 4.46 31.67 -50.88
CA PRO A 236 5.44 32.51 -51.54
C PRO A 236 4.89 33.91 -51.77
N ARG A 237 5.68 34.91 -51.38
CA ARG A 237 5.52 36.33 -51.70
C ARG A 237 5.78 36.60 -53.20
N SER A 238 5.19 35.80 -54.10
CA SER A 238 5.41 35.92 -55.56
C SER A 238 4.17 36.29 -56.37
N MET A 239 3.02 36.58 -55.75
CA MET A 239 1.84 37.13 -56.47
C MET A 239 1.71 38.65 -56.35
N ARG A 240 2.81 39.39 -56.59
CA ARG A 240 2.80 40.87 -56.68
C ARG A 240 3.66 41.44 -57.81
N GLN A 241 3.93 40.66 -58.85
CA GLN A 241 4.46 41.16 -60.13
C GLN A 241 3.80 40.38 -61.27
N GLY A 242 2.68 40.89 -61.73
CA GLY A 242 1.92 40.30 -62.83
C GLY A 242 0.84 41.25 -63.33
N SER A 243 1.21 42.50 -63.67
CA SER A 243 0.42 43.38 -64.53
C SER A 243 1.21 44.63 -64.93
N LEU A 244 2.24 44.48 -65.76
CA LEU A 244 2.90 45.62 -66.42
C LEU A 244 3.19 45.32 -67.91
N TRP A 245 2.36 44.51 -68.57
CA TRP A 245 2.36 44.43 -70.04
C TRP A 245 0.95 44.07 -70.51
N ALA A 246 0.09 45.07 -70.64
CA ALA A 246 -1.15 44.99 -71.40
C ALA A 246 -1.39 46.33 -72.11
N THR A 247 -1.16 46.26 -73.43
CA THR A 247 -1.55 47.18 -74.53
C THR A 247 -1.09 48.62 -74.48
#